data_AF-A0A1I1DT76-F1
#
_entry.id   AF-A0A1I1DT76-F1
#
_cell.length_a   1.000
_cell.length_b   1.000
_cell.length_c   1.000
_cell.angle_alpha   90.00
_cell.angle_beta   90.00
_cell.angle_gamma   90.00
#
_symmetry.space_group_name_H-M   'P 1'
#
loop_
_entity.id
_entity.type
_entity.pdbx_description
1 polymer ?
#
loop_
_entity_poly.entity_id
_entity_poly.type
_entity_poly.pdbx_seq_one_letter_code
_entity_poly.pdbx_strand_id
1 'polypeptide(L)'
;MKTTIRLMPLVLVLVLPGCVHTTPQWDQQFGSATRSNLALQVLDPAAAANRQPATGIDGRAAKGAHDRYQRSFAQPESTPPALVINTGGAR
;
A
#
# COMPACT_ATOMS: atom_id res chain seq x y z
N MET A 1 -53.36 -18.88 -11.44
CA MET A 1 -52.99 -17.44 -11.25
C MET A 1 -52.44 -17.14 -9.85
N LYS A 2 -52.96 -17.74 -8.76
CA LYS A 2 -52.45 -17.52 -7.39
C LYS A 2 -51.12 -18.23 -7.10
N THR A 3 -50.85 -19.35 -7.78
CA THR A 3 -49.61 -20.14 -7.70
C THR A 3 -48.43 -19.48 -8.39
N THR A 4 -48.66 -18.78 -9.51
CA THR A 4 -47.64 -18.03 -10.25
C THR A 4 -47.14 -16.80 -9.48
N ILE A 5 -48.01 -16.14 -8.70
CA ILE A 5 -47.64 -15.00 -7.84
C ILE A 5 -46.73 -15.44 -6.67
N ARG A 6 -46.88 -16.67 -6.16
CA ARG A 6 -46.02 -17.19 -5.07
C ARG A 6 -44.61 -17.54 -5.52
N LEU A 7 -44.38 -17.73 -6.82
CA LEU A 7 -43.06 -18.05 -7.38
C LEU A 7 -42.24 -16.80 -7.73
N MET A 8 -42.88 -15.64 -7.86
CA MET A 8 -42.22 -14.36 -8.16
C MET A 8 -41.11 -13.95 -7.17
N PRO A 9 -41.24 -14.09 -5.83
CA PRO A 9 -40.15 -13.75 -4.92
C PRO A 9 -38.96 -14.72 -5.02
N LEU A 10 -39.21 -16.00 -5.33
CA LEU A 10 -38.15 -17.00 -5.54
C LEU A 10 -37.30 -16.66 -6.76
N VAL A 11 -37.95 -16.25 -7.86
CA VAL A 11 -37.27 -15.83 -9.09
C VAL A 11 -36.47 -14.55 -8.85
N LEU A 12 -36.98 -13.60 -8.07
CA LEU A 12 -36.25 -12.38 -7.73
C LEU A 12 -34.94 -12.67 -6.98
N VAL A 13 -34.94 -13.61 -6.03
CA VAL A 13 -33.73 -14.05 -5.29
C VAL A 13 -32.70 -14.74 -6.19
N LEU A 14 -33.14 -15.46 -7.22
CA LEU A 14 -32.25 -16.13 -8.18
C LEU A 14 -31.57 -15.16 -9.16
N VAL A 15 -32.14 -13.96 -9.37
CA VAL A 15 -31.57 -12.91 -10.24
C VAL A 15 -30.81 -11.85 -9.43
N LEU A 16 -30.78 -12.01 -8.10
CA LEU A 16 -30.02 -11.20 -7.13
C LEU A 16 -28.57 -11.65 -6.83
N PRO A 17 -27.89 -12.64 -7.48
CA PRO A 17 -26.45 -12.78 -7.30
C PRO A 17 -25.76 -11.62 -8.00
N GLY A 18 -25.85 -10.43 -7.39
CA GLY A 18 -25.12 -9.26 -7.77
C GLY A 18 -23.63 -9.57 -7.70
N CYS A 19 -22.92 -9.22 -8.76
CA CYS A 19 -21.52 -8.83 -8.75
C CYS A 19 -20.49 -9.71 -8.01
N VAL A 20 -20.79 -10.98 -7.70
CA VAL A 20 -19.76 -11.92 -7.26
C VAL A 20 -19.02 -12.39 -8.51
N HIS A 21 -18.12 -11.53 -8.98
CA HIS A 21 -17.17 -11.91 -10.01
C HIS A 21 -16.10 -12.76 -9.34
N THR A 22 -16.10 -14.07 -9.59
CA THR A 22 -15.02 -14.94 -9.13
C THR A 22 -13.72 -14.48 -9.78
N THR A 23 -12.62 -14.44 -9.03
CA THR A 23 -11.31 -14.01 -9.50
C THR A 23 -10.31 -15.17 -9.58
N PRO A 24 -10.66 -16.31 -10.22
CA PRO A 24 -9.89 -17.55 -10.08
C PRO A 24 -8.42 -17.42 -10.50
N GLN A 25 -8.12 -16.58 -11.50
CA GLN A 25 -6.74 -16.34 -11.92
C GLN A 25 -5.94 -15.52 -10.89
N TRP A 26 -6.57 -14.52 -10.25
CA TRP A 26 -5.92 -13.71 -9.22
C TRP A 26 -5.77 -14.48 -7.91
N ASP A 27 -6.80 -15.24 -7.53
CA ASP A 27 -6.81 -16.05 -6.31
C ASP A 27 -5.72 -17.14 -6.37
N GLN A 28 -5.49 -17.71 -7.56
CA GLN A 28 -4.39 -18.66 -7.80
C GLN A 28 -3.00 -18.03 -7.63
N GLN A 29 -2.85 -16.74 -7.97
CA GLN A 29 -1.55 -16.05 -7.97
C GLN A 29 -1.29 -15.22 -6.70
N PHE A 30 -2.29 -15.05 -5.84
CA PHE A 30 -2.23 -14.18 -4.66
C PHE A 30 -1.02 -14.46 -3.77
N GLY A 31 -0.74 -15.75 -3.50
CA GLY A 31 0.40 -16.15 -2.68
C GLY A 31 1.75 -15.79 -3.30
N SER A 32 1.92 -16.03 -4.61
CA SER A 32 3.15 -15.64 -5.32
C SER A 32 3.34 -14.13 -5.39
N ALA A 33 2.28 -13.38 -5.68
CA ALA A 33 2.31 -11.92 -5.76
C ALA A 33 2.65 -11.29 -4.39
N THR A 34 2.11 -11.85 -3.31
CA THR A 34 2.44 -11.38 -1.95
C THR A 34 3.90 -11.63 -1.60
N ARG A 35 4.42 -12.83 -1.91
CA ARG A 35 5.82 -13.18 -1.66
C ARG A 35 6.79 -12.34 -2.51
N SER A 36 6.46 -12.07 -3.77
CA SER A 36 7.27 -11.19 -4.61
C SER A 36 7.29 -9.76 -4.09
N ASN A 37 6.14 -9.22 -3.68
CA ASN A 37 6.06 -7.88 -3.11
C ASN A 37 6.84 -7.78 -1.79
N LEU A 38 6.82 -8.82 -0.96
CA LEU A 38 7.63 -8.85 0.25
C LEU A 38 9.13 -8.91 -0.08
N ALA A 39 9.54 -9.73 -1.05
CA ALA A 39 10.94 -9.81 -1.46
C ALA A 39 11.47 -8.47 -1.97
N LEU A 40 10.64 -7.67 -2.66
CA LEU A 40 11.01 -6.32 -3.11
C LEU A 40 11.18 -5.30 -1.97
N GLN A 41 10.61 -5.57 -0.78
CA GLN A 41 10.82 -4.73 0.41
C GLN A 41 12.17 -5.00 1.10
N VAL A 42 12.84 -6.10 0.74
CA VAL A 42 14.15 -6.44 1.30
C VAL A 42 15.24 -5.69 0.53
N LEU A 43 15.82 -4.66 1.15
CA LEU A 43 16.87 -3.84 0.54
C LEU A 43 18.14 -4.64 0.21
N ASP A 44 18.56 -5.52 1.12
CA ASP A 44 19.73 -6.38 0.96
C ASP A 44 19.45 -7.79 1.51
N PRO A 45 19.14 -8.77 0.63
CA PRO A 45 18.91 -10.16 1.05
C PRO A 45 20.13 -10.84 1.65
N ALA A 46 21.35 -10.35 1.36
CA ALA A 46 22.60 -10.91 1.86
C ALA A 46 23.04 -10.28 3.20
N ALA A 47 22.27 -9.33 3.75
CA ALA A 47 22.62 -8.60 4.96
C ALA A 47 22.91 -9.51 6.16
N ALA A 48 22.26 -10.67 6.28
CA ALA A 48 22.50 -11.63 7.35
C ALA A 48 23.91 -12.26 7.31
N ALA A 49 24.54 -12.32 6.13
CA ALA A 49 25.92 -12.79 5.97
C ALA A 49 26.95 -11.65 6.14
N ASN A 50 26.49 -10.40 6.21
CA ASN A 50 27.37 -9.26 6.39
C ASN A 50 27.97 -9.27 7.81
N ARG A 51 29.29 -9.46 7.90
CA ARG A 51 30.04 -9.43 9.16
C ARG A 51 30.57 -8.04 9.52
N GLN A 52 30.41 -7.06 8.62
CA GLN A 52 30.80 -5.69 8.92
C GLN A 52 29.84 -5.13 9.98
N PRO A 53 30.36 -4.56 11.07
CA PRO A 53 29.52 -3.92 12.06
C PRO A 53 28.81 -2.73 11.43
N ALA A 54 27.52 -2.56 11.74
CA ALA A 54 26.80 -1.35 11.35
C ALA A 54 27.52 -0.14 11.96
N THR A 55 28.01 0.77 11.11
CA THR A 55 28.83 1.91 11.54
C THR A 55 28.05 2.96 12.33
N GLY A 56 26.72 2.84 12.38
CA GLY A 56 25.83 3.75 13.11
C GLY A 56 25.97 5.20 12.62
N ILE A 57 25.54 6.13 13.47
CA ILE A 57 25.77 7.57 13.32
C ILE A 57 26.61 8.06 14.51
N ASP A 58 27.44 9.08 14.30
CA ASP A 58 28.19 9.66 15.41
C ASP A 58 27.25 10.37 16.41
N GLY A 59 27.68 10.47 17.66
CA GLY A 59 26.83 11.01 18.73
C GLY A 59 26.43 12.48 18.53
N ARG A 60 27.26 13.29 17.85
CA ARG A 60 26.94 14.69 17.56
C ARG A 60 25.88 14.77 16.47
N ALA A 61 26.00 13.97 15.41
CA ALA A 61 24.98 13.85 14.38
C ALA A 61 23.65 13.33 14.96
N ALA A 62 23.71 12.33 15.84
CA ALA A 62 22.53 11.80 16.54
C ALA A 62 21.81 12.89 17.34
N LYS A 63 22.54 13.64 18.15
CA LYS A 63 21.99 14.78 18.89
C LYS A 63 21.39 15.83 17.95
N GLY A 64 22.11 16.21 16.89
CA GLY A 64 21.62 17.19 15.93
C GLY A 64 20.37 16.74 15.16
N ALA A 65 20.23 15.44 14.90
CA ALA A 65 19.01 14.87 14.33
C ALA A 65 17.84 14.95 15.32
N HIS A 66 18.06 14.57 16.58
CA HIS A 66 17.04 14.64 17.63
C HIS A 66 16.59 16.07 17.92
N ASP A 67 17.53 17.02 18.04
CA ASP A 67 17.22 18.43 18.27
C ASP A 67 16.40 19.04 17.11
N ARG A 68 16.66 18.62 15.86
CA ARG A 68 15.87 19.01 14.69
C ARG A 68 14.47 18.42 14.72
N TYR A 69 14.34 17.13 15.05
CA TYR A 69 13.05 16.47 15.21
C TYR A 69 12.18 17.14 16.29
N GLN A 70 12.75 17.49 17.44
CA GLN A 70 12.01 18.23 18.45
C GLN A 70 11.57 19.61 17.96
N ARG A 71 12.47 20.32 17.24
CA ARG A 71 12.18 21.66 16.71
C ARG A 71 11.07 21.63 15.65
N SER A 72 10.93 20.57 14.86
CA SER A 72 9.86 20.48 13.85
C SER A 72 8.44 20.47 14.46
N PHE A 73 8.30 20.14 15.73
CA PHE A 73 7.01 20.26 16.44
C PHE A 73 6.76 21.66 17.01
N ALA A 74 7.82 22.39 17.35
CA ALA A 74 7.73 23.76 17.86
C ALA A 74 7.64 24.81 16.74
N GLN A 75 8.23 24.51 15.58
CA GLN A 75 8.17 25.28 14.36
C GLN A 75 7.74 24.31 13.25
N PRO A 76 6.43 24.26 12.92
CA PRO A 76 5.99 23.55 11.73
C PRO A 76 6.81 24.05 10.54
N GLU A 77 7.39 23.15 9.76
CA GLU A 77 8.10 23.57 8.55
C GLU A 77 7.16 24.39 7.68
N SER A 78 7.66 25.51 7.17
CA SER A 78 6.91 26.34 6.23
C SER A 78 6.48 25.45 5.07
N THR A 79 5.18 25.48 4.73
CA THR A 79 4.60 24.72 3.62
C THR A 79 5.55 24.77 2.42
N PRO A 80 6.08 23.62 1.95
CA PRO A 80 6.96 23.63 0.78
C PRO A 80 6.21 24.28 -0.38
N PRO A 81 6.91 25.05 -1.24
CA PRO A 81 6.27 25.70 -2.37
C PRO A 81 5.51 24.65 -3.18
N ALA A 82 4.29 24.99 -3.59
CA ALA A 82 3.43 24.07 -4.33
C ALA A 82 4.22 23.48 -5.51
N LEU A 83 4.28 22.15 -5.58
CA LEU A 83 4.90 21.46 -6.69
C LEU A 83 4.05 21.71 -7.93
N VAL A 84 4.42 22.71 -8.73
CA VAL A 84 3.79 22.98 -10.02
C VAL A 84 4.31 21.94 -11.02
N ILE A 85 3.63 20.80 -11.11
CA ILE A 85 3.84 19.86 -12.21
C ILE A 85 3.17 20.46 -13.44
N ASN A 86 3.98 21.09 -14.29
CA ASN A 86 3.55 21.52 -15.61
C ASN A 86 3.44 20.26 -16.49
N THR A 87 2.32 19.55 -16.44
CA THR A 87 2.00 18.52 -17.43
C THR A 87 1.65 19.21 -18.74
N GLY A 88 2.66 19.74 -19.42
CA GLY A 88 2.56 20.16 -20.81
C GLY A 88 2.23 18.93 -21.64
N GLY A 89 0.98 18.79 -22.04
CA GLY A 89 0.50 17.69 -22.88
C GLY A 89 1.32 17.62 -24.16
N ALA A 90 2.23 16.64 -24.22
CA ALA A 90 2.77 16.18 -25.47
C ALA A 90 1.69 15.34 -26.14
N ARG A 91 1.07 15.96 -27.15
CA ARG A 91 0.38 15.40 -28.33
C ARG A 91 -0.15 13.97 -28.25
#